data_AF-A0A8S3S4J5-F1
#
_entry.id   AF-A0A8S3S4J5-F1
#
_cell.length_a   1.000
_cell.length_b   1.000
_cell.length_c   1.000
_cell.angle_alpha   90.00
_cell.angle_beta   90.00
_cell.angle_gamma   90.00
#
_symmetry.space_group_name_H-M   'P 1'
#
loop_
_entity.id
_entity.type
_entity.pdbx_description
1 polymer ?
#
loop_
_entity_poly.entity_id
_entity_poly.type
_entity_poly.pdbx_seq_one_letter_code
_entity_poly.pdbx_strand_id
1 'polypeptide(L)'
;MDFIICGDLNGTLLNSRHNQHDRILKEFVKDYNLHQLDDDDHLHSFFHHNGKSTSKIDYILSSNSNLIHSIQTFSQDAINLSAHVPVKALLTLQADKQKQKKSSNFSNEVLHKTEWEKCVPAIYSEAVEKSLDQNKNRKVTTEDQTNNLIDAIKQAARKTIPTKTLKIRGPRLKVSQHAKKLLLTISKQKHRIWDLHGRKRGEDTCFLELKEAKRNVRKRLRQERATECKEFYKKLESEPNSKNFFRLIRRNTNSTKELATTILYDDHELTDPEEQREAMAKYFQNLATPMAKYFQNLATPKDDPDFDEKFLNNCQFRCEIIKEICSLSDSSSDKFNPTEISEAISNLNNGKACDEYGLSAEHFKSAEEKARFSNMNLDATCPICQLEEEDIIHFLTRCPVLEGIRRESLGVIKRITINKIGLGNWNSNFHERTCIAQLILDCQQLALNNILPLDDLFLNSIEELSRNLCYRLHLKRVSFLNI
;
A
#
# COMPACT_ATOMS: atom_id res chain seq x y z
N MET A 1 6.58 -15.94 36.74
CA MET A 1 6.36 -15.31 35.42
C MET A 1 4.94 -15.62 35.04
N ASP A 2 4.21 -14.61 34.60
CA ASP A 2 2.78 -14.70 34.40
C ASP A 2 2.48 -15.08 32.94
N PHE A 3 1.77 -16.18 32.74
CA PHE A 3 1.44 -16.70 31.41
C PHE A 3 0.01 -17.25 31.34
N ILE A 4 -0.49 -17.32 30.10
CA ILE A 4 -1.81 -17.83 29.74
C ILE A 4 -1.64 -18.83 28.62
N ILE A 5 -2.34 -19.96 28.71
CA ILE A 5 -2.44 -21.00 27.68
C ILE A 5 -3.88 -21.00 27.20
N CYS A 6 -4.12 -20.95 25.90
CA CYS A 6 -5.46 -21.01 25.32
C CYS A 6 -5.50 -21.81 24.02
N GLY A 7 -6.60 -22.52 23.80
CA GLY A 7 -6.86 -23.31 22.59
C GLY A 7 -7.67 -24.58 22.86
N ASP A 8 -7.91 -25.34 21.80
CA ASP A 8 -8.48 -26.68 21.86
C ASP A 8 -7.45 -27.67 22.42
N LEU A 9 -7.74 -28.24 23.59
CA LEU A 9 -6.90 -29.21 24.28
C LEU A 9 -7.34 -30.66 24.05
N ASN A 10 -8.41 -30.90 23.28
CA ASN A 10 -8.94 -32.23 22.94
C ASN A 10 -9.13 -33.20 24.13
N GLY A 11 -9.42 -32.65 25.31
CA GLY A 11 -9.65 -33.39 26.55
C GLY A 11 -10.50 -32.56 27.52
N THR A 12 -11.10 -33.20 28.53
CA THR A 12 -11.97 -32.53 29.50
C THR A 12 -11.44 -32.55 30.93
N LEU A 13 -11.52 -31.39 31.60
CA LEU A 13 -11.22 -31.25 33.03
C LEU A 13 -12.38 -31.73 33.94
N LEU A 14 -13.54 -32.11 33.39
CA LEU A 14 -14.64 -32.65 34.18
C LEU A 14 -14.43 -34.17 34.45
N ASN A 15 -14.51 -35.02 33.42
CA ASN A 15 -14.72 -36.48 33.57
C ASN A 15 -13.52 -37.40 33.24
N SER A 16 -12.36 -37.15 33.85
CA SER A 16 -11.10 -37.87 33.57
C SER A 16 -10.97 -39.35 33.98
N ARG A 17 -12.04 -39.99 34.49
CA ARG A 17 -11.90 -41.36 35.05
C ARG A 17 -11.61 -42.43 33.99
N HIS A 18 -12.06 -42.24 32.75
CA HIS A 18 -12.01 -43.28 31.71
C HIS A 18 -11.13 -42.95 30.49
N ASN A 19 -10.74 -41.70 30.29
CA ASN A 19 -9.90 -41.27 29.19
C ASN A 19 -8.47 -40.95 29.67
N GLN A 20 -7.46 -41.48 28.98
CA GLN A 20 -6.06 -41.20 29.28
C GLN A 20 -5.69 -39.73 29.03
N HIS A 21 -6.25 -39.10 27.99
CA HIS A 21 -5.91 -37.73 27.62
C HIS A 21 -6.38 -36.74 28.69
N ASP A 22 -7.60 -36.93 29.21
CA ASP A 22 -8.17 -36.13 30.30
C ASP A 22 -7.35 -36.23 31.60
N ARG A 23 -6.67 -37.36 31.85
CA ARG A 23 -5.77 -37.52 33.01
C ARG A 23 -4.50 -36.72 32.81
N ILE A 24 -3.85 -36.85 31.64
CA ILE A 24 -2.65 -36.10 31.27
C ILE A 24 -2.93 -34.58 31.34
N LEU A 25 -4.08 -34.13 30.83
CA LEU A 25 -4.48 -32.72 30.90
C LEU A 25 -4.67 -32.23 32.34
N LYS A 26 -5.26 -33.05 33.22
CA LYS A 26 -5.39 -32.70 34.66
C LYS A 26 -4.05 -32.69 35.40
N GLU A 27 -3.17 -33.64 35.11
CA GLU A 27 -1.82 -33.69 35.65
C GLU A 27 -1.03 -32.45 35.19
N PHE A 28 -1.09 -32.09 33.90
CA PHE A 28 -0.51 -30.86 33.38
C PHE A 28 -1.05 -29.59 34.07
N VAL A 29 -2.38 -29.46 34.21
CA VAL A 29 -2.99 -28.31 34.92
C VAL A 29 -2.50 -28.23 36.37
N LYS A 30 -2.37 -29.37 37.05
CA LYS A 30 -1.90 -29.45 38.44
C LYS A 30 -0.41 -29.12 38.57
N ASP A 31 0.44 -29.76 37.77
CA ASP A 31 1.90 -29.69 37.87
C ASP A 31 2.44 -28.29 37.55
N TYR A 32 1.78 -27.55 36.67
CA TYR A 32 2.11 -26.16 36.33
C TYR A 32 1.31 -25.13 37.16
N ASN A 33 0.53 -25.58 38.16
CA ASN A 33 -0.37 -24.75 38.98
C ASN A 33 -1.21 -23.78 38.12
N LEU A 34 -1.90 -24.33 37.13
CA LEU A 34 -2.75 -23.58 36.22
C LEU A 34 -4.15 -23.44 36.81
N HIS A 35 -4.66 -22.22 36.77
CA HIS A 35 -6.00 -21.85 37.16
C HIS A 35 -6.88 -21.74 35.93
N GLN A 36 -7.99 -22.46 35.93
CA GLN A 36 -9.15 -22.13 35.11
C GLN A 36 -10.02 -21.17 35.94
N LEU A 37 -10.67 -20.20 35.30
CA LEU A 37 -11.78 -19.50 35.96
C LEU A 37 -13.01 -20.41 35.92
N ASP A 38 -13.77 -20.45 37.00
CA ASP A 38 -15.05 -21.17 37.04
C ASP A 38 -16.04 -20.50 36.06
N ASP A 39 -16.08 -21.08 34.87
CA ASP A 39 -17.01 -20.78 33.78
C ASP A 39 -18.16 -21.78 33.92
N ASP A 40 -19.40 -21.29 33.89
CA ASP A 40 -20.64 -22.05 34.16
C ASP A 40 -20.53 -23.51 33.67
N ASP A 41 -20.79 -24.49 34.54
CA ASP A 41 -20.57 -25.93 34.26
C ASP A 41 -21.37 -26.44 33.04
N HIS A 42 -22.35 -25.66 32.59
CA HIS A 42 -23.22 -25.90 31.45
C HIS A 42 -22.66 -25.39 30.12
N LEU A 43 -21.54 -24.67 30.11
CA LEU A 43 -20.95 -24.09 28.90
C LEU A 43 -20.03 -25.08 28.18
N HIS A 44 -20.53 -25.61 27.05
CA HIS A 44 -19.79 -26.44 26.12
C HIS A 44 -19.13 -25.59 25.02
N SER A 45 -17.87 -25.89 24.69
CA SER A 45 -17.13 -25.22 23.61
C SER A 45 -17.14 -25.99 22.29
N PHE A 46 -17.52 -27.27 22.29
CA PHE A 46 -17.62 -28.09 21.09
C PHE A 46 -18.97 -28.81 20.99
N PHE A 47 -19.54 -28.77 19.79
CA PHE A 47 -20.81 -29.40 19.42
C PHE A 47 -20.52 -30.36 18.26
N HIS A 48 -20.59 -31.66 18.54
CA HIS A 48 -20.39 -32.67 17.51
C HIS A 48 -21.46 -32.52 16.41
N HIS A 49 -21.11 -32.81 15.15
CA HIS A 49 -21.96 -32.58 13.98
C HIS A 49 -23.33 -33.29 14.00
N ASN A 50 -23.54 -34.23 14.94
CA ASN A 50 -24.81 -34.93 15.16
C ASN A 50 -25.77 -34.18 16.11
N GLY A 51 -25.36 -33.06 16.71
CA GLY A 51 -26.12 -32.27 17.68
C GLY A 51 -26.42 -32.96 19.02
N LYS A 52 -25.93 -34.18 19.25
CA LYS A 52 -26.23 -35.01 20.44
C LYS A 52 -25.10 -35.08 21.43
N SER A 53 -23.87 -34.79 21.01
CA SER A 53 -22.68 -34.87 21.84
C SER A 53 -22.03 -33.49 21.93
N THR A 54 -21.95 -32.97 23.14
CA THR A 54 -21.29 -31.71 23.47
C THR A 54 -20.11 -31.96 24.40
N SER A 55 -19.07 -31.15 24.29
CA SER A 55 -17.90 -31.24 25.17
C SER A 55 -17.30 -29.87 25.45
N LYS A 56 -16.52 -29.78 26.53
CA LYS A 56 -15.69 -28.62 26.88
C LYS A 56 -14.24 -29.04 26.65
N ILE A 57 -13.69 -28.64 25.49
CA ILE A 57 -12.34 -29.01 25.03
C ILE A 57 -11.46 -27.79 24.75
N ASP A 58 -12.06 -26.64 24.41
CA ASP A 58 -11.38 -25.35 24.38
C ASP A 58 -11.28 -24.73 25.79
N TYR A 59 -10.07 -24.37 26.22
CA TYR A 59 -9.80 -23.78 27.53
C TYR A 59 -9.00 -22.47 27.44
N ILE A 60 -9.10 -21.65 28.48
CA ILE A 60 -8.19 -20.53 28.76
C ILE A 60 -7.70 -20.73 30.20
N LEU A 61 -6.42 -21.08 30.34
CA LEU A 61 -5.75 -21.46 31.58
C LEU A 61 -4.69 -20.41 31.92
N SER A 62 -4.48 -20.10 33.20
CA SER A 62 -3.51 -19.09 33.63
C SER A 62 -2.64 -19.54 34.80
N SER A 63 -1.36 -19.17 34.79
CA SER A 63 -0.45 -19.40 35.91
C SER A 63 -0.73 -18.52 37.15
N ASN A 64 -1.67 -17.57 37.05
CA ASN A 64 -2.05 -16.66 38.12
C ASN A 64 -3.56 -16.39 38.02
N SER A 65 -4.32 -16.84 39.02
CA SER A 65 -5.79 -16.72 39.07
C SER A 65 -6.32 -15.29 38.92
N ASN A 66 -5.51 -14.27 39.23
CA ASN A 66 -5.92 -12.85 39.15
C ASN A 66 -5.81 -12.25 37.74
N LEU A 67 -5.19 -12.93 36.76
CA LEU A 67 -5.01 -12.41 35.40
C LEU A 67 -6.29 -12.45 34.59
N ILE A 68 -7.10 -13.51 34.76
CA ILE A 68 -8.39 -13.67 34.10
C ILE A 68 -9.47 -13.12 35.04
N HIS A 69 -10.24 -12.14 34.58
CA HIS A 69 -11.33 -11.55 35.36
C HIS A 69 -12.68 -12.25 35.12
N SER A 70 -12.94 -12.64 33.87
CA SER A 70 -14.15 -13.36 33.49
C SER A 70 -13.84 -14.22 32.26
N ILE A 71 -14.40 -15.43 32.20
CA ILE A 71 -14.53 -16.20 30.97
C ILE A 71 -16.00 -16.11 30.52
N GLN A 72 -16.20 -16.14 29.21
CA GLN A 72 -17.51 -16.20 28.56
C GLN A 72 -17.38 -17.11 27.34
N THR A 73 -17.99 -18.29 27.40
CA THR A 73 -18.29 -19.08 26.21
C THR A 73 -19.54 -18.49 25.54
N PHE A 74 -19.53 -18.31 24.23
CA PHE A 74 -20.71 -17.80 23.50
C PHE A 74 -21.82 -18.87 23.41
N SER A 75 -23.03 -18.46 23.05
CA SER A 75 -24.05 -19.38 22.55
C SER A 75 -23.71 -19.85 21.13
N GLN A 76 -24.28 -20.97 20.69
CA GLN A 76 -24.19 -21.40 19.30
C GLN A 76 -25.01 -20.46 18.39
N ASP A 77 -24.40 -19.39 17.92
CA ASP A 77 -25.01 -18.48 16.94
C ASP A 77 -25.14 -19.16 15.57
N ALA A 78 -26.27 -18.92 14.89
CA ALA A 78 -26.55 -19.44 13.54
C ALA A 78 -25.55 -18.98 12.45
N ILE A 79 -24.70 -18.00 12.76
CA ILE A 79 -23.64 -17.48 11.87
C ILE A 79 -22.32 -18.26 12.04
N ASN A 80 -22.15 -18.99 13.15
CA ASN A 80 -20.93 -19.77 13.40
C ASN A 80 -20.98 -21.09 12.62
N LEU A 81 -20.19 -21.17 11.54
CA LEU A 81 -20.06 -22.38 10.71
C LEU A 81 -19.14 -23.45 11.33
N SER A 82 -18.50 -23.18 12.48
CA SER A 82 -17.63 -24.12 13.18
C SER A 82 -18.40 -25.02 14.15
N ALA A 83 -17.92 -26.25 14.32
CA ALA A 83 -18.33 -27.14 15.42
C ALA A 83 -17.87 -26.64 16.80
N HIS A 84 -16.88 -25.73 16.84
CA HIS A 84 -16.43 -25.06 18.06
C HIS A 84 -17.14 -23.72 18.23
N VAL A 85 -17.51 -23.39 19.46
CA VAL A 85 -18.08 -22.11 19.86
C VAL A 85 -16.98 -21.28 20.53
N PRO A 86 -16.80 -19.99 20.16
CA PRO A 86 -15.72 -19.19 20.71
C PRO A 86 -15.75 -19.08 22.24
N VAL A 87 -14.56 -19.07 22.85
CA VAL A 87 -14.35 -18.79 24.27
C VAL A 87 -13.61 -17.46 24.40
N LYS A 88 -14.13 -16.54 25.21
CA LYS A 88 -13.60 -15.19 25.41
C LYS A 88 -13.21 -14.99 26.87
N ALA A 89 -11.96 -14.59 27.11
CA ALA A 89 -11.51 -14.12 28.41
C ALA A 89 -11.39 -12.59 28.43
N LEU A 90 -11.75 -11.98 29.56
CA LEU A 90 -11.38 -10.61 29.91
C LEU A 90 -10.17 -10.66 30.86
N LEU A 91 -9.10 -9.95 30.51
CA LEU A 91 -7.84 -9.97 31.25
C LEU A 91 -7.59 -8.67 32.01
N THR A 92 -7.13 -8.76 33.25
CA THR A 92 -6.69 -7.61 34.05
C THR A 92 -5.17 -7.46 33.97
N LEU A 93 -4.70 -6.60 33.08
CA LEU A 93 -3.29 -6.24 33.01
C LEU A 93 -2.99 -5.12 34.01
N GLN A 94 -2.40 -5.46 35.15
CA GLN A 94 -1.75 -4.46 36.01
C GLN A 94 -0.51 -3.93 35.30
N ALA A 95 -0.69 -2.82 34.57
CA ALA A 95 0.43 -2.07 34.02
C ALA A 95 1.28 -1.54 35.18
N ASP A 96 2.42 -2.19 35.41
CA ASP A 96 3.30 -1.88 36.52
C ASP A 96 3.83 -0.44 36.37
N LYS A 97 3.24 0.50 37.12
CA LYS A 97 3.61 1.93 37.09
C LYS A 97 4.99 2.18 37.73
N GLN A 98 5.69 1.11 38.14
CA GLN A 98 7.03 1.19 38.68
C GLN A 98 8.06 1.64 37.64
N LYS A 99 8.42 2.92 37.75
CA LYS A 99 9.70 3.49 37.30
C LYS A 99 9.98 3.42 35.78
N GLN A 100 9.10 4.05 34.98
CA GLN A 100 9.59 4.80 33.79
C GLN A 100 10.39 6.07 34.18
N LYS A 101 11.26 5.97 35.20
CA LYS A 101 12.26 6.99 35.55
C LYS A 101 13.46 6.84 34.62
N LYS A 102 13.36 7.45 33.44
CA LYS A 102 14.50 7.97 32.64
C LYS A 102 15.78 7.11 32.60
N SER A 103 15.67 5.79 32.38
CA SER A 103 16.79 5.04 31.80
C SER A 103 16.79 5.33 30.30
N SER A 104 17.44 6.41 29.89
CA SER A 104 17.52 6.83 28.48
C SER A 104 18.45 5.96 27.63
N ASN A 105 19.10 4.96 28.24
CA ASN A 105 20.18 4.18 27.63
C ASN A 105 19.83 2.69 27.44
N PHE A 106 18.73 2.19 28.01
CA PHE A 106 18.10 1.01 27.44
C PHE A 106 17.33 1.46 26.20
N SER A 107 17.98 1.31 25.05
CA SER A 107 17.33 1.39 23.76
C SER A 107 16.06 0.55 23.81
N ASN A 108 14.95 1.11 23.35
CA ASN A 108 13.84 0.30 22.85
C ASN A 108 14.38 -0.49 21.65
N GLU A 109 15.05 -1.61 21.90
CA GLU A 109 15.11 -2.72 20.96
C GLU A 109 13.67 -3.21 20.82
N VAL A 110 12.93 -2.51 19.95
CA VAL A 110 11.73 -3.03 19.33
C VAL A 110 12.18 -4.36 18.73
N LEU A 111 11.77 -5.46 19.35
CA LEU A 111 12.00 -6.80 18.84
C LEU A 111 11.31 -6.88 17.48
N HIS A 112 12.07 -6.54 16.45
CA HIS A 112 11.57 -6.49 15.08
C HIS A 112 11.27 -7.93 14.69
N LYS A 113 9.97 -8.26 14.61
CA LYS A 113 9.52 -9.55 14.11
C LYS A 113 10.15 -9.76 12.73
N THR A 114 11.09 -10.69 12.66
CA THR A 114 11.82 -11.07 11.46
C THR A 114 10.82 -11.60 10.43
N GLU A 115 10.85 -11.06 9.21
CA GLU A 115 9.94 -11.44 8.12
C GLU A 115 10.45 -12.74 7.45
N TRP A 116 10.46 -13.83 8.20
CA TRP A 116 10.97 -15.15 7.78
C TRP A 116 10.34 -15.66 6.48
N GLU A 117 9.10 -15.26 6.19
CA GLU A 117 8.38 -15.52 4.93
C GLU A 117 9.03 -14.91 3.68
N LYS A 118 10.02 -14.00 3.84
CA LYS A 118 10.84 -13.44 2.76
C LYS A 118 12.26 -14.02 2.69
N CYS A 119 12.56 -14.99 3.55
CA CYS A 119 13.86 -15.64 3.60
C CYS A 119 13.94 -16.73 2.51
N VAL A 120 14.96 -16.69 1.66
CA VAL A 120 15.24 -17.79 0.73
C VAL A 120 16.04 -18.86 1.48
N PRO A 121 15.50 -20.07 1.72
CA PRO A 121 16.11 -21.03 2.65
C PRO A 121 17.55 -21.43 2.30
N ALA A 122 17.86 -21.60 1.01
CA ALA A 122 19.20 -21.95 0.55
C ALA A 122 20.24 -20.87 0.90
N ILE A 123 19.94 -19.61 0.58
CA ILE A 123 20.81 -18.44 0.85
C ILE A 123 21.00 -18.27 2.36
N TYR A 124 19.96 -18.55 3.16
CA TYR A 124 20.05 -18.53 4.61
C TYR A 124 20.96 -19.64 5.16
N SER A 125 20.83 -20.88 4.68
CA SER A 125 21.71 -22.00 5.10
C SER A 125 23.18 -21.68 4.81
N GLU A 126 23.48 -21.24 3.58
CA GLU A 126 24.82 -20.84 3.17
C GLU A 126 25.37 -19.72 4.06
N ALA A 127 24.54 -18.72 4.41
CA ALA A 127 24.94 -17.63 5.28
C ALA A 127 25.18 -18.08 6.74
N VAL A 128 24.47 -19.09 7.24
CA VAL A 128 24.72 -19.70 8.56
C VAL A 128 26.03 -20.50 8.52
N GLU A 129 26.19 -21.40 7.57
CA GLU A 129 27.39 -22.24 7.39
C GLU A 129 28.66 -21.38 7.28
N LYS A 130 28.65 -20.36 6.42
CA LYS A 130 29.76 -19.40 6.25
C LYS A 130 30.07 -18.61 7.52
N SER A 131 29.09 -18.38 8.39
CA SER A 131 29.28 -17.69 9.69
C SER A 131 29.79 -18.64 10.79
N LEU A 132 29.46 -19.94 10.70
CA LEU A 132 30.01 -20.98 11.59
C LEU A 132 31.45 -21.35 11.21
N ASP A 133 31.76 -21.45 9.92
CA ASP A 133 33.10 -21.78 9.41
C ASP A 133 34.16 -20.76 9.84
N GLN A 134 33.81 -19.47 9.89
CA GLN A 134 34.67 -18.40 10.41
C GLN A 134 35.09 -18.61 11.88
N ASN A 135 34.39 -19.47 12.64
CA ASN A 135 34.62 -19.72 14.06
C ASN A 135 35.17 -21.12 14.37
N LYS A 136 35.29 -22.03 13.39
CA LYS A 136 35.68 -23.45 13.58
C LYS A 136 37.02 -23.68 14.31
N ASN A 137 37.97 -22.75 14.21
CA ASN A 137 39.34 -22.93 14.71
C ASN A 137 39.58 -22.48 16.16
N ARG A 138 38.54 -22.07 16.90
CA ARG A 138 38.68 -21.68 18.31
C ARG A 138 38.40 -22.89 19.22
N LYS A 139 39.26 -23.11 20.23
CA LYS A 139 38.90 -23.92 21.39
C LYS A 139 37.94 -23.10 22.25
N VAL A 140 36.67 -23.50 22.29
CA VAL A 140 35.59 -22.78 22.97
C VAL A 140 34.74 -23.75 23.78
N THR A 141 34.11 -23.24 24.85
CA THR A 141 33.22 -24.04 25.71
C THR A 141 31.89 -24.33 25.01
N THR A 142 31.08 -25.23 25.57
CA THR A 142 29.72 -25.51 25.07
C THR A 142 28.81 -24.27 25.10
N GLU A 143 28.99 -23.39 26.08
CA GLU A 143 28.27 -22.11 26.17
C GLU A 143 28.69 -21.17 25.03
N ASP A 144 30.00 -21.03 24.79
CA ASP A 144 30.52 -20.25 23.67
C ASP A 144 30.06 -20.80 22.31
N GLN A 145 30.04 -22.13 22.13
CA GLN A 145 29.51 -22.78 20.92
C GLN A 145 28.03 -22.44 20.70
N THR A 146 27.23 -22.44 21.77
CA THR A 146 25.81 -22.07 21.75
C THR A 146 25.64 -20.60 21.37
N ASN A 147 26.43 -19.70 21.97
CA ASN A 147 26.42 -18.27 21.65
C ASN A 147 26.86 -18.00 20.21
N ASN A 148 27.92 -18.67 19.72
CA ASN A 148 28.38 -18.58 18.34
C ASN A 148 27.30 -19.03 17.34
N LEU A 149 26.56 -20.11 17.65
CA LEU A 149 25.44 -20.57 16.81
C LEU A 149 24.30 -19.55 16.78
N ILE A 150 23.91 -19.03 17.95
CA ILE A 150 22.87 -18.00 18.07
C ILE A 150 23.25 -16.75 17.28
N ASP A 151 24.51 -16.31 17.33
CA ASP A 151 24.97 -15.13 16.61
C ASP A 151 25.16 -15.39 15.12
N ALA A 152 25.59 -16.58 14.69
CA ALA A 152 25.59 -16.99 13.28
C ALA A 152 24.17 -16.95 12.69
N ILE A 153 23.18 -17.50 13.41
CA ILE A 153 21.74 -17.45 13.07
C ILE A 153 21.25 -16.00 12.96
N LYS A 154 21.53 -15.14 13.96
CA LYS A 154 21.15 -13.72 13.94
C LYS A 154 21.81 -12.94 12.79
N GLN A 155 23.08 -13.21 12.50
CA GLN A 155 23.81 -12.55 11.41
C GLN A 155 23.31 -13.01 10.03
N ALA A 156 23.08 -14.30 9.83
CA ALA A 156 22.49 -14.84 8.62
C ALA A 156 21.10 -14.24 8.37
N ALA A 157 20.25 -14.17 9.40
CA ALA A 157 18.93 -13.54 9.32
C ALA A 157 19.03 -12.06 8.91
N ARG A 158 19.96 -11.29 9.51
CA ARG A 158 20.20 -9.87 9.16
C ARG A 158 20.70 -9.66 7.72
N LYS A 159 21.47 -10.60 7.17
CA LYS A 159 22.05 -10.53 5.81
C LYS A 159 21.07 -10.94 4.72
N THR A 160 20.22 -11.93 4.99
CA THR A 160 19.42 -12.64 3.97
C THR A 160 17.94 -12.26 3.98
N ILE A 161 17.42 -11.80 5.11
CA ILE A 161 16.02 -11.37 5.23
C ILE A 161 15.99 -9.87 4.98
N PRO A 162 15.24 -9.40 3.97
CA PRO A 162 15.17 -7.97 3.66
C PRO A 162 14.72 -7.17 4.88
N THR A 163 15.64 -6.43 5.50
CA THR A 163 15.24 -5.45 6.53
C THR A 163 14.26 -4.49 5.88
N LYS A 164 13.16 -4.17 6.59
CA LYS A 164 12.11 -3.28 6.06
C LYS A 164 12.76 -2.07 5.41
N THR A 165 12.50 -1.90 4.11
CA THR A 165 13.05 -0.83 3.27
C THR A 165 13.24 0.41 4.11
N LEU A 166 14.52 0.80 4.29
CA LEU A 166 14.92 1.94 5.09
C LEU A 166 13.90 3.04 4.84
N LYS A 167 13.13 3.42 5.87
CA LYS A 167 12.12 4.46 5.70
C LYS A 167 12.90 5.76 5.48
N ILE A 168 13.25 6.02 4.22
CA ILE A 168 13.87 7.24 3.75
C ILE A 168 12.90 8.32 4.20
N ARG A 169 13.27 9.00 5.29
CA ARG A 169 12.46 10.05 5.87
C ARG A 169 12.62 11.22 4.91
N GLY A 170 11.77 11.24 3.88
CA GLY A 170 11.76 12.25 2.84
C GLY A 170 11.86 13.65 3.46
N PRO A 171 12.54 14.59 2.78
CA PRO A 171 13.07 15.81 3.36
C PRO A 171 12.03 16.51 4.23
N ARG A 172 12.27 16.53 5.55
CA ARG A 172 11.37 17.17 6.51
C ARG A 172 11.31 18.66 6.21
N LEU A 173 10.17 19.12 5.71
CA LEU A 173 9.89 20.52 5.40
C LEU A 173 10.28 21.43 6.59
N LYS A 174 11.41 22.13 6.42
CA LYS A 174 11.84 23.27 7.23
C LYS A 174 11.06 24.50 6.77
N VAL A 175 9.84 24.62 7.29
CA VAL A 175 8.98 25.79 7.15
C VAL A 175 9.31 26.75 8.29
N SER A 176 9.17 28.06 8.06
CA SER A 176 8.86 29.06 9.11
C SER A 176 8.10 28.44 10.30
N GLN A 177 8.68 28.52 11.51
CA GLN A 177 8.07 27.94 12.70
C GLN A 177 6.69 28.52 12.99
N HIS A 178 6.47 29.80 12.66
CA HIS A 178 5.23 30.51 12.91
C HIS A 178 4.08 29.97 12.05
N ALA A 179 4.26 29.96 10.73
CA ALA A 179 3.27 29.40 9.80
C ALA A 179 3.00 27.91 10.06
N LYS A 180 4.06 27.14 10.31
CA LYS A 180 3.96 25.72 10.69
C LYS A 180 3.13 25.53 11.96
N LYS A 181 3.27 26.39 12.97
CA LYS A 181 2.51 26.32 14.22
C LYS A 181 1.03 26.69 14.01
N LEU A 182 0.73 27.77 13.28
CA LEU A 182 -0.63 28.19 12.97
C LEU A 182 -1.39 27.11 12.15
N LEU A 183 -0.80 26.67 11.05
CA LEU A 183 -1.40 25.72 10.12
C LEU A 183 -1.57 24.31 10.73
N LEU A 184 -0.61 23.84 11.53
CA LEU A 184 -0.78 22.61 12.30
C LEU A 184 -1.83 22.72 13.41
N THR A 185 -2.10 23.92 13.93
CA THR A 185 -3.14 24.11 14.96
C THR A 185 -4.53 23.94 14.36
N ILE A 186 -4.80 24.54 13.19
CA ILE A 186 -6.05 24.34 12.43
C ILE A 186 -6.27 22.86 12.09
N SER A 187 -5.23 22.19 11.58
CA SER A 187 -5.30 20.75 11.26
C SER A 187 -5.53 19.86 12.49
N LYS A 188 -4.97 20.24 13.65
CA LYS A 188 -5.21 19.55 14.94
C LYS A 188 -6.63 19.78 15.48
N GLN A 189 -7.17 21.00 15.34
CA GLN A 189 -8.55 21.31 15.73
C GLN A 189 -9.55 20.48 14.92
N LYS A 190 -9.45 20.49 13.59
CA LYS A 190 -10.30 19.64 12.73
C LYS A 190 -10.09 18.15 13.00
N HIS A 191 -8.88 17.70 13.34
CA HIS A 191 -8.66 16.32 13.76
C HIS A 191 -9.38 15.99 15.06
N ARG A 192 -9.37 16.88 16.06
CA ARG A 192 -10.06 16.69 17.34
C ARG A 192 -11.58 16.62 17.16
N ILE A 193 -12.14 17.44 16.26
CA ILE A 193 -13.57 17.39 15.92
C ILE A 193 -13.93 16.03 15.29
N TRP A 194 -13.16 15.59 14.29
CA TRP A 194 -13.33 14.27 13.67
C TRP A 194 -13.15 13.09 14.67
N ASP A 195 -12.27 13.25 15.66
CA ASP A 195 -12.07 12.28 16.75
C ASP A 195 -13.30 12.17 17.66
N LEU A 196 -13.87 13.33 18.06
CA LEU A 196 -15.11 13.41 18.83
C LEU A 196 -16.34 12.86 18.07
N HIS A 197 -16.34 12.95 16.74
CA HIS A 197 -17.34 12.33 15.85
C HIS A 197 -17.10 10.82 15.57
N GLY A 198 -16.23 10.16 16.35
CA GLY A 198 -16.04 8.71 16.26
C GLY A 198 -15.22 8.26 15.04
N ARG A 199 -14.47 9.16 14.39
CA ARG A 199 -13.52 8.86 13.29
C ARG A 199 -14.15 8.21 12.04
N LYS A 200 -15.44 8.46 11.78
CA LYS A 200 -16.13 7.97 10.57
C LYS A 200 -15.37 8.39 9.31
N ARG A 201 -15.40 7.56 8.26
CA ARG A 201 -14.68 7.79 6.99
C ARG A 201 -15.70 7.85 5.83
N GLY A 202 -15.21 8.17 4.64
CA GLY A 202 -16.03 8.29 3.43
C GLY A 202 -16.56 9.70 3.27
N GLU A 203 -17.88 9.84 3.27
CA GLU A 203 -18.60 11.10 3.04
C GLU A 203 -18.88 11.90 4.32
N ASP A 204 -18.46 11.39 5.49
CA ASP A 204 -18.55 12.08 6.78
C ASP A 204 -17.99 13.52 6.69
N THR A 205 -18.82 14.50 7.06
CA THR A 205 -18.51 15.93 6.88
C THR A 205 -17.26 16.33 7.66
N CYS A 206 -17.08 15.86 8.90
CA CYS A 206 -15.89 16.14 9.70
C CYS A 206 -14.61 15.53 9.10
N PHE A 207 -14.72 14.36 8.46
CA PHE A 207 -13.61 13.74 7.73
C PHE A 207 -13.25 14.52 6.45
N LEU A 208 -14.23 14.99 5.70
CA LEU A 208 -14.03 15.82 4.51
C LEU A 208 -13.38 17.16 4.88
N GLU A 209 -13.88 17.86 5.90
CA GLU A 209 -13.25 19.08 6.43
C GLU A 209 -11.81 18.85 6.89
N LEU A 210 -11.51 17.71 7.53
CA LEU A 210 -10.14 17.35 7.93
C LEU A 210 -9.23 17.11 6.72
N LYS A 211 -9.73 16.45 5.67
CA LYS A 211 -9.01 16.28 4.40
C LYS A 211 -8.71 17.63 3.76
N GLU A 212 -9.71 18.51 3.70
CA GLU A 212 -9.59 19.84 3.11
C GLU A 212 -8.62 20.72 3.90
N ALA A 213 -8.75 20.79 5.23
CA ALA A 213 -7.81 21.49 6.09
C ALA A 213 -6.36 21.01 5.87
N LYS A 214 -6.13 19.69 5.79
CA LYS A 214 -4.81 19.13 5.46
C LYS A 214 -4.34 19.49 4.05
N ARG A 215 -5.23 19.60 3.06
CA ARG A 215 -4.93 20.07 1.70
C ARG A 215 -4.53 21.56 1.70
N ASN A 216 -5.29 22.41 2.38
CA ASN A 216 -5.07 23.84 2.47
C ASN A 216 -3.78 24.18 3.24
N VAL A 217 -3.47 23.44 4.32
CA VAL A 217 -2.15 23.49 4.98
C VAL A 217 -1.04 23.17 3.98
N ARG A 218 -1.11 22.05 3.25
CA ARG A 218 -0.08 21.70 2.25
C ARG A 218 0.05 22.74 1.13
N LYS A 219 -1.06 23.35 0.67
CA LYS A 219 -1.05 24.41 -0.34
C LYS A 219 -0.31 25.65 0.16
N ARG A 220 -0.67 26.19 1.34
CA ARG A 220 -0.01 27.35 1.93
C ARG A 220 1.48 27.10 2.22
N LEU A 221 1.83 25.92 2.74
CA LEU A 221 3.23 25.54 2.97
C LEU A 221 4.08 25.46 1.70
N ARG A 222 3.48 25.18 0.53
CA ARG A 222 4.18 25.28 -0.77
C ARG A 222 4.31 26.73 -1.21
N GLN A 223 3.25 27.52 -1.08
CA GLN A 223 3.25 28.95 -1.44
C GLN A 223 4.28 29.76 -0.63
N GLU A 224 4.34 29.56 0.70
CA GLU A 224 5.35 30.20 1.55
C GLU A 224 6.79 29.79 1.18
N ARG A 225 6.99 28.52 0.80
CA ARG A 225 8.30 28.05 0.34
C ARG A 225 8.67 28.68 -1.02
N ALA A 226 7.71 28.77 -1.93
CA ALA A 226 7.87 29.45 -3.22
C ALA A 226 8.29 30.92 -3.04
N THR A 227 7.65 31.64 -2.12
CA THR A 227 8.06 33.02 -1.77
C THR A 227 9.43 33.06 -1.10
N GLU A 228 9.73 32.21 -0.10
CA GLU A 228 11.06 32.13 0.54
C GLU A 228 12.19 31.83 -0.48
N CYS A 229 11.90 31.06 -1.53
CA CYS A 229 12.86 30.78 -2.60
C CYS A 229 12.98 31.92 -3.59
N LYS A 230 11.88 32.55 -4.03
CA LYS A 230 11.91 33.72 -4.92
C LYS A 230 12.65 34.89 -4.26
N GLU A 231 12.43 35.12 -2.97
CA GLU A 231 13.20 36.08 -2.17
C GLU A 231 14.69 35.70 -2.09
N PHE A 232 15.01 34.41 -1.92
CA PHE A 232 16.40 33.94 -1.90
C PHE A 232 17.11 34.10 -3.26
N TYR A 233 16.43 33.83 -4.37
CA TYR A 233 16.97 34.06 -5.72
C TYR A 233 17.11 35.55 -6.03
N LYS A 234 16.10 36.37 -5.72
CA LYS A 234 16.20 37.83 -5.84
C LYS A 234 17.35 38.40 -5.00
N LYS A 235 17.62 37.83 -3.82
CA LYS A 235 18.79 38.21 -2.99
C LYS A 235 20.12 37.69 -3.55
N LEU A 236 20.15 36.56 -4.24
CA LEU A 236 21.33 36.09 -4.98
C LEU A 236 21.67 37.03 -6.15
N GLU A 237 20.65 37.48 -6.87
CA GLU A 237 20.77 38.45 -7.98
C GLU A 237 21.21 39.83 -7.49
N SER A 238 20.65 40.32 -6.36
CA SER A 238 20.99 41.64 -5.82
C SER A 238 22.30 41.69 -5.01
N GLU A 239 22.70 40.57 -4.41
CA GLU A 239 23.90 40.45 -3.57
C GLU A 239 24.69 39.17 -3.93
N PRO A 240 25.39 39.15 -5.10
CA PRO A 240 26.23 38.05 -5.50
C PRO A 240 27.43 37.90 -4.55
N ASN A 241 27.31 36.95 -3.63
CA ASN A 241 28.31 36.66 -2.61
C ASN A 241 28.54 35.14 -2.55
N SER A 242 29.82 34.72 -2.47
CA SER A 242 30.21 33.31 -2.38
C SER A 242 29.47 32.55 -1.26
N LYS A 243 29.14 33.21 -0.16
CA LYS A 243 28.34 32.66 0.95
C LYS A 243 26.90 32.31 0.54
N ASN A 244 26.28 33.10 -0.34
CA ASN A 244 24.95 32.82 -0.89
C ASN A 244 25.04 31.71 -1.95
N PHE A 245 26.07 31.72 -2.79
CA PHE A 245 26.35 30.68 -3.79
C PHE A 245 26.57 29.29 -3.16
N PHE A 246 27.47 29.15 -2.17
CA PHE A 246 27.66 27.89 -1.46
C PHE A 246 26.41 27.47 -0.66
N ARG A 247 25.55 28.42 -0.25
CA ARG A 247 24.25 28.12 0.36
C ARG A 247 23.23 27.59 -0.65
N LEU A 248 23.30 28.00 -1.93
CA LEU A 248 22.54 27.41 -3.03
C LEU A 248 23.01 25.98 -3.30
N ILE A 249 24.32 25.76 -3.43
CA ILE A 249 24.91 24.42 -3.65
C ILE A 249 24.48 23.44 -2.55
N ARG A 250 24.68 23.78 -1.26
CA ARG A 250 24.26 22.95 -0.11
C ARG A 250 22.74 22.76 0.03
N ARG A 251 21.94 23.51 -0.72
CA ARG A 251 20.47 23.35 -0.77
C ARG A 251 20.05 22.36 -1.86
N ASN A 252 20.93 22.11 -2.82
CA ASN A 252 20.69 21.27 -3.99
C ASN A 252 21.41 19.90 -3.90
N THR A 253 22.57 19.81 -3.25
CA THR A 253 23.27 18.53 -3.05
C THR A 253 22.80 17.79 -1.80
N ASN A 254 22.18 16.62 -1.97
CA ASN A 254 22.00 15.63 -0.90
C ASN A 254 23.21 14.68 -0.90
N SER A 255 23.70 14.29 0.28
CA SER A 255 24.92 13.51 0.40
C SER A 255 24.70 12.01 0.26
N THR A 256 25.33 11.39 -0.73
CA THR A 256 25.80 9.99 -0.68
C THR A 256 27.30 9.94 -0.96
N LYS A 257 27.89 8.76 -0.75
CA LYS A 257 29.29 8.46 -1.04
C LYS A 257 29.30 7.10 -1.75
N GLU A 258 30.11 7.01 -2.81
CA GLU A 258 30.61 5.81 -3.53
C GLU A 258 30.08 5.63 -4.96
N LEU A 259 31.04 5.58 -5.91
CA LEU A 259 30.85 5.57 -7.37
C LEU A 259 31.21 4.19 -7.98
N ALA A 260 30.63 3.86 -9.14
CA ALA A 260 30.88 2.65 -9.92
C ALA A 260 31.25 2.97 -11.39
N THR A 261 31.82 2.00 -12.13
CA THR A 261 32.72 2.28 -13.28
C THR A 261 32.38 1.69 -14.67
N THR A 262 31.27 0.95 -14.87
CA THR A 262 30.89 0.44 -16.22
C THR A 262 29.41 0.62 -16.56
N ILE A 263 29.06 0.56 -17.86
CA ILE A 263 27.71 0.83 -18.41
C ILE A 263 27.34 -0.23 -19.47
N LEU A 264 26.08 -0.67 -19.47
CA LEU A 264 25.49 -1.54 -20.50
C LEU A 264 24.52 -0.74 -21.39
N TYR A 265 24.61 -0.90 -22.72
CA TYR A 265 23.72 -0.29 -23.69
C TYR A 265 23.52 -1.20 -24.92
N ASP A 266 22.27 -1.46 -25.31
CA ASP A 266 21.90 -2.38 -26.41
C ASP A 266 22.61 -3.75 -26.32
N ASP A 267 22.56 -4.34 -25.12
CA ASP A 267 23.23 -5.60 -24.71
C ASP A 267 24.77 -5.62 -24.84
N HIS A 268 25.41 -4.49 -25.11
CA HIS A 268 26.87 -4.33 -25.10
C HIS A 268 27.37 -3.60 -23.85
N GLU A 269 28.38 -4.16 -23.17
CA GLU A 269 29.07 -3.47 -22.07
C GLU A 269 30.07 -2.48 -22.66
N LEU A 270 29.71 -1.19 -22.62
CA LEU A 270 30.56 -0.11 -23.09
C LEU A 270 31.49 0.30 -21.96
N THR A 271 32.80 0.20 -22.21
CA THR A 271 33.85 0.62 -21.27
C THR A 271 34.57 1.90 -21.72
N ASP A 272 34.48 2.25 -23.01
CA ASP A 272 35.03 3.48 -23.54
C ASP A 272 34.12 4.69 -23.27
N PRO A 273 34.66 5.81 -22.73
CA PRO A 273 33.85 7.00 -22.44
C PRO A 273 33.28 7.75 -23.64
N GLU A 274 33.85 7.69 -24.86
CA GLU A 274 33.23 8.28 -26.07
C GLU A 274 32.00 7.46 -26.49
N GLU A 275 32.12 6.13 -26.56
CA GLU A 275 31.02 5.23 -26.93
C GLU A 275 29.84 5.33 -25.93
N GLN A 276 30.14 5.35 -24.63
CA GLN A 276 29.15 5.60 -23.58
C GLN A 276 28.42 6.95 -23.76
N ARG A 277 29.13 8.01 -24.19
CA ARG A 277 28.55 9.33 -24.41
C ARG A 277 27.61 9.35 -25.62
N GLU A 278 27.99 8.72 -26.73
CA GLU A 278 27.14 8.68 -27.92
C GLU A 278 25.87 7.83 -27.68
N ALA A 279 26.01 6.71 -26.98
CA ALA A 279 24.91 5.86 -26.53
C ALA A 279 23.89 6.64 -25.68
N MET A 280 24.36 7.39 -24.65
CA MET A 280 23.48 8.23 -23.83
C MET A 280 22.84 9.36 -24.63
N ALA A 281 23.55 9.99 -25.57
CA ALA A 281 23.00 11.06 -26.40
C ALA A 281 21.82 10.56 -27.26
N LYS A 282 21.97 9.43 -27.94
CA LYS A 282 20.89 8.75 -28.71
C LYS A 282 19.70 8.41 -27.81
N TYR A 283 19.95 7.85 -26.62
CA TYR A 283 18.92 7.52 -25.64
C TYR A 283 18.09 8.74 -25.21
N PHE A 284 18.74 9.86 -24.84
CA PHE A 284 18.03 11.07 -24.42
C PHE A 284 17.29 11.77 -25.57
N GLN A 285 17.82 11.74 -26.80
CA GLN A 285 17.14 12.27 -27.98
C GLN A 285 15.83 11.51 -28.28
N ASN A 286 15.85 10.19 -28.12
CA ASN A 286 14.68 9.32 -28.26
C ASN A 286 13.62 9.59 -27.18
N LEU A 287 14.03 9.95 -25.96
CA LEU A 287 13.11 10.33 -24.87
C LEU A 287 12.53 11.74 -25.00
N ALA A 288 13.31 12.71 -25.47
CA ALA A 288 12.88 14.12 -25.52
C ALA A 288 11.85 14.39 -26.63
N THR A 289 11.98 13.71 -27.78
CA THR A 289 11.18 13.99 -28.98
C THR A 289 9.67 13.74 -28.80
N PRO A 290 9.22 12.64 -28.16
CA PRO A 290 7.81 12.44 -27.82
C PRO A 290 7.32 13.43 -26.74
N MET A 291 8.19 13.78 -25.78
CA MET A 291 7.84 14.63 -24.64
C MET A 291 7.56 16.08 -25.05
N ALA A 292 8.28 16.60 -26.05
CA ALA A 292 8.02 17.93 -26.62
C ALA A 292 6.63 18.01 -27.28
N LYS A 293 6.25 17.01 -28.09
CA LYS A 293 4.90 16.91 -28.68
C LYS A 293 3.80 16.79 -27.61
N TYR A 294 4.07 16.07 -26.52
CA TYR A 294 3.13 15.91 -25.41
C TYR A 294 2.84 17.26 -24.71
N PHE A 295 3.86 18.09 -24.46
CA PHE A 295 3.63 19.42 -23.88
C PHE A 295 3.00 20.42 -24.85
N GLN A 296 3.33 20.34 -26.15
CA GLN A 296 2.66 21.12 -27.20
C GLN A 296 1.16 20.82 -27.31
N ASN A 297 0.72 19.61 -26.93
CA ASN A 297 -0.69 19.23 -26.88
C ASN A 297 -1.38 19.55 -25.54
N LEU A 298 -0.62 19.92 -24.49
CA LEU A 298 -1.14 20.28 -23.17
C LEU A 298 -1.33 21.80 -22.96
N ALA A 299 -0.83 22.61 -23.89
CA ALA A 299 -1.02 24.06 -23.94
C ALA A 299 -1.46 24.45 -25.37
N THR A 300 -2.64 24.98 -25.64
CA THR A 300 -3.81 25.39 -24.81
C THR A 300 -5.11 25.19 -25.63
N PRO A 301 -6.28 25.71 -25.20
CA PRO A 301 -6.67 26.98 -25.84
C PRO A 301 -7.41 28.02 -24.97
N LYS A 302 -6.99 29.29 -25.13
CA LYS A 302 -7.84 30.50 -25.27
C LYS A 302 -8.74 30.97 -24.10
N ASP A 303 -8.13 31.58 -23.08
CA ASP A 303 -8.83 32.60 -22.26
C ASP A 303 -8.11 33.97 -22.24
N ASP A 304 -6.80 34.03 -22.46
CA ASP A 304 -6.04 35.30 -22.55
C ASP A 304 -4.87 35.19 -23.58
N PRO A 305 -5.09 35.62 -24.85
CA PRO A 305 -4.05 35.60 -25.88
C PRO A 305 -2.83 36.46 -25.54
N ASP A 306 -3.07 37.57 -24.82
CA ASP A 306 -2.08 38.55 -24.41
C ASP A 306 -1.14 37.97 -23.34
N PHE A 307 -1.63 37.06 -22.50
CA PHE A 307 -0.83 36.31 -21.53
C PHE A 307 0.02 35.24 -22.21
N ASP A 308 -0.57 34.44 -23.10
CA ASP A 308 0.14 33.36 -23.81
C ASP A 308 1.26 33.91 -24.70
N GLU A 309 1.02 34.99 -25.45
CA GLU A 309 2.04 35.65 -26.28
C GLU A 309 3.19 36.23 -25.42
N LYS A 310 2.87 36.93 -24.33
CA LYS A 310 3.90 37.46 -23.40
C LYS A 310 4.68 36.34 -22.72
N PHE A 311 4.06 35.21 -22.40
CA PHE A 311 4.73 34.07 -21.79
C PHE A 311 5.66 33.36 -22.79
N LEU A 312 5.19 33.13 -24.03
CA LEU A 312 5.99 32.52 -25.08
C LEU A 312 7.22 33.38 -25.44
N ASN A 313 7.02 34.70 -25.58
CA ASN A 313 8.09 35.67 -25.80
C ASN A 313 9.09 35.70 -24.64
N ASN A 314 8.64 35.60 -23.38
CA ASN A 314 9.53 35.55 -22.20
C ASN A 314 10.36 34.25 -22.19
N CYS A 315 9.76 33.11 -22.56
CA CYS A 315 10.47 31.84 -22.69
C CYS A 315 11.52 31.86 -23.82
N GLN A 316 11.18 32.41 -24.98
CA GLN A 316 12.11 32.57 -26.11
C GLN A 316 13.27 33.51 -25.74
N PHE A 317 12.96 34.69 -25.18
CA PHE A 317 13.94 35.67 -24.70
C PHE A 317 14.90 35.08 -23.65
N ARG A 318 14.39 34.27 -22.71
CA ARG A 318 15.23 33.54 -21.73
C ARG A 318 16.13 32.49 -22.38
N CYS A 319 15.63 31.78 -23.40
CA CYS A 319 16.46 30.84 -24.16
C CYS A 319 17.56 31.56 -24.96
N GLU A 320 17.30 32.76 -25.49
CA GLU A 320 18.31 33.57 -26.15
C GLU A 320 19.35 34.11 -25.17
N ILE A 321 18.94 34.66 -24.01
CA ILE A 321 19.86 35.05 -22.94
C ILE A 321 20.75 33.89 -22.48
N ILE A 322 20.20 32.68 -22.33
CA ILE A 322 21.01 31.51 -21.93
C ILE A 322 22.02 31.14 -23.03
N LYS A 323 21.61 31.14 -24.30
CA LYS A 323 22.53 30.91 -25.43
C LYS A 323 23.61 31.98 -25.50
N GLU A 324 23.25 33.24 -25.32
CA GLU A 324 24.16 34.39 -25.32
C GLU A 324 25.18 34.27 -24.18
N ILE A 325 24.72 34.06 -22.93
CA ILE A 325 25.59 33.83 -21.76
C ILE A 325 26.55 32.65 -22.00
N CYS A 326 26.06 31.52 -22.54
CA CYS A 326 26.90 30.37 -22.86
C CYS A 326 27.88 30.61 -24.03
N SER A 327 27.54 31.51 -24.96
CA SER A 327 28.43 31.92 -26.07
C SER A 327 29.45 32.97 -25.68
N LEU A 328 29.19 33.76 -24.63
CA LEU A 328 30.07 34.81 -24.10
C LEU A 328 31.07 34.27 -23.06
N SER A 329 30.86 33.07 -22.52
CA SER A 329 31.70 32.47 -21.49
C SER A 329 32.90 31.69 -22.05
N ASP A 330 33.71 32.34 -22.89
CA ASP A 330 34.95 31.76 -23.44
C ASP A 330 36.15 32.09 -22.53
N SER A 331 36.19 31.49 -21.34
CA SER A 331 37.42 31.42 -20.51
C SER A 331 37.33 30.37 -19.39
N SER A 332 38.28 29.44 -19.45
CA SER A 332 38.84 28.57 -18.40
C SER A 332 38.42 28.85 -16.93
N SER A 333 37.22 28.45 -16.54
CA SER A 333 36.86 28.20 -15.14
C SER A 333 36.55 26.71 -14.97
N ASP A 334 36.96 26.13 -13.84
CA ASP A 334 37.03 24.68 -13.64
C ASP A 334 35.73 23.96 -13.98
N LYS A 335 35.81 23.02 -14.93
CA LYS A 335 34.64 22.29 -15.44
C LYS A 335 34.18 21.27 -14.40
N PHE A 336 32.99 21.48 -13.85
CA PHE A 336 32.33 20.55 -12.92
C PHE A 336 32.22 19.15 -13.52
N ASN A 337 32.46 18.14 -12.68
CA ASN A 337 32.55 16.75 -13.11
C ASN A 337 31.14 16.16 -13.37
N PRO A 338 30.83 15.64 -14.57
CA PRO A 338 29.52 15.06 -14.87
C PRO A 338 29.08 13.92 -13.95
N THR A 339 30.03 13.18 -13.34
CA THR A 339 29.68 12.11 -12.38
C THR A 339 29.10 12.67 -11.08
N GLU A 340 29.63 13.77 -10.53
CA GLU A 340 29.08 14.44 -9.34
C GLU A 340 27.65 14.93 -9.56
N ILE A 341 27.35 15.36 -10.80
CA ILE A 341 26.01 15.83 -11.20
C ILE A 341 25.04 14.65 -11.34
N SER A 342 25.48 13.51 -11.88
CA SER A 342 24.68 12.28 -11.97
C SER A 342 24.39 11.67 -10.59
N GLU A 343 25.38 11.63 -9.69
CA GLU A 343 25.22 11.21 -8.29
C GLU A 343 24.20 12.09 -7.54
N ALA A 344 24.17 13.39 -7.81
CA ALA A 344 23.17 14.28 -7.20
C ALA A 344 21.73 14.02 -7.70
N ILE A 345 21.57 13.55 -8.95
CA ILE A 345 20.27 13.31 -9.58
C ILE A 345 19.66 11.97 -9.13
N SER A 346 20.45 10.91 -9.01
CA SER A 346 19.97 9.58 -8.56
C SER A 346 19.42 9.57 -7.13
N ASN A 347 19.78 10.58 -6.33
CA ASN A 347 19.38 10.74 -4.92
C ASN A 347 18.02 11.42 -4.68
N LEU A 348 17.28 11.77 -5.75
CA LEU A 348 16.03 12.53 -5.61
C LEU A 348 14.84 11.63 -5.25
N ASN A 349 14.16 11.99 -4.16
CA ASN A 349 13.09 11.16 -3.62
C ASN A 349 11.85 11.19 -4.48
N ASN A 350 11.37 10.00 -4.77
CA ASN A 350 10.11 9.80 -5.43
C ASN A 350 8.97 10.20 -4.44
N GLY A 351 8.39 11.39 -4.66
CA GLY A 351 7.47 12.18 -3.81
C GLY A 351 6.21 12.88 -4.43
N LYS A 352 6.28 13.99 -5.24
CA LYS A 352 5.20 15.02 -5.54
C LYS A 352 5.24 15.70 -6.93
N ALA A 353 4.12 16.32 -7.37
CA ALA A 353 3.97 17.14 -8.60
C ALA A 353 5.03 18.27 -8.77
N CYS A 354 5.37 18.64 -10.01
CA CYS A 354 6.54 19.46 -10.36
C CYS A 354 6.19 20.92 -10.21
N ASP A 355 6.39 21.44 -9.00
CA ASP A 355 6.66 22.86 -8.83
C ASP A 355 8.14 23.15 -9.14
N GLU A 356 8.55 24.39 -8.92
CA GLU A 356 9.89 24.96 -9.12
C GLU A 356 11.02 24.31 -8.26
N TYR A 357 10.83 23.05 -7.85
CA TYR A 357 11.69 22.23 -6.98
C TYR A 357 11.96 20.79 -7.49
N GLY A 358 11.43 20.38 -8.65
CA GLY A 358 11.84 19.15 -9.34
C GLY A 358 10.95 17.89 -9.15
N LEU A 359 11.23 16.88 -9.97
CA LEU A 359 10.46 15.62 -10.12
C LEU A 359 10.42 14.76 -8.86
N SER A 360 9.29 14.06 -8.65
CA SER A 360 9.11 13.15 -7.51
C SER A 360 7.81 12.25 -7.59
N ALA A 361 7.90 10.91 -7.40
CA ALA A 361 6.88 9.80 -7.31
C ALA A 361 5.40 10.03 -7.55
N GLU A 362 4.70 10.95 -6.86
CA GLU A 362 3.27 11.11 -7.17
C GLU A 362 3.14 11.51 -8.66
N HIS A 363 4.21 12.06 -9.27
CA HIS A 363 4.47 11.99 -10.70
C HIS A 363 4.59 10.59 -11.28
N PHE A 364 5.67 9.86 -10.97
CA PHE A 364 5.99 8.59 -11.63
C PHE A 364 4.86 7.58 -11.49
N LYS A 365 4.14 7.57 -10.36
CA LYS A 365 2.96 6.74 -10.15
C LYS A 365 1.78 7.17 -11.04
N SER A 366 1.47 8.46 -11.12
CA SER A 366 0.42 8.96 -12.03
C SER A 366 0.82 8.95 -13.51
N ALA A 367 2.11 8.94 -13.82
CA ALA A 367 2.67 8.81 -15.17
C ALA A 367 2.78 7.34 -15.59
N GLU A 368 3.03 6.41 -14.68
CA GLU A 368 2.97 4.96 -14.90
C GLU A 368 1.51 4.50 -15.03
N GLU A 369 0.61 4.99 -14.18
CA GLU A 369 -0.85 4.82 -14.28
C GLU A 369 -1.47 5.51 -15.51
N LYS A 370 -0.73 6.39 -16.23
CA LYS A 370 -1.16 6.93 -17.53
C LYS A 370 -0.43 6.30 -18.72
N ALA A 371 0.88 6.09 -18.64
CA ALA A 371 1.68 5.48 -19.70
C ALA A 371 1.31 4.01 -19.93
N ARG A 372 0.91 3.26 -18.89
CA ARG A 372 0.30 1.93 -19.06
C ARG A 372 -1.00 1.94 -19.88
N PHE A 373 -1.67 3.08 -19.98
CA PHE A 373 -2.92 3.27 -20.74
C PHE A 373 -2.75 4.14 -22.00
N SER A 374 -1.62 4.85 -22.17
CA SER A 374 -1.37 5.75 -23.32
C SER A 374 -0.27 5.26 -24.27
N ASN A 375 0.60 4.33 -23.84
CA ASN A 375 1.68 3.80 -24.69
C ASN A 375 1.34 2.44 -25.32
N MET A 376 0.25 1.80 -24.89
CA MET A 376 -0.50 0.98 -25.83
C MET A 376 -1.42 1.92 -26.60
N ASN A 377 -1.24 2.00 -27.92
CA ASN A 377 -2.41 2.11 -28.78
C ASN A 377 -3.20 0.82 -28.57
N LEU A 378 -3.97 0.77 -27.47
CA LEU A 378 -5.11 -0.11 -27.38
C LEU A 378 -6.00 0.36 -28.51
N ASP A 379 -6.00 -0.40 -29.61
CA ASP A 379 -7.11 -0.34 -30.54
C ASP A 379 -8.38 -0.41 -29.68
N ALA A 380 -9.25 0.58 -29.85
CA ALA A 380 -10.44 0.67 -29.03
C ALA A 380 -11.33 -0.56 -29.25
N THR A 381 -11.16 -1.30 -30.36
CA THR A 381 -11.89 -2.55 -30.60
C THR A 381 -11.69 -3.60 -29.50
N CYS A 382 -12.76 -4.35 -29.22
CA CYS A 382 -12.73 -5.45 -28.27
C CYS A 382 -11.70 -6.52 -28.69
N PRO A 383 -10.67 -6.81 -27.88
CA PRO A 383 -9.60 -7.75 -28.26
C PRO A 383 -10.10 -9.20 -28.39
N ILE A 384 -11.33 -9.47 -27.95
CA ILE A 384 -11.99 -10.77 -28.06
C ILE A 384 -12.68 -10.95 -29.43
N CYS A 385 -13.27 -9.90 -30.00
CA CYS A 385 -14.06 -10.01 -31.24
C CYS A 385 -13.62 -9.11 -32.39
N GLN A 386 -12.93 -8.00 -32.12
CA GLN A 386 -12.40 -7.03 -33.09
C GLN A 386 -13.47 -6.37 -33.99
N LEU A 387 -14.74 -6.31 -33.52
CA LEU A 387 -15.88 -5.77 -34.30
C LEU A 387 -16.41 -4.41 -33.83
N GLU A 388 -16.36 -4.13 -32.52
CA GLU A 388 -16.89 -2.93 -31.89
C GLU A 388 -15.93 -2.47 -30.79
N GLU A 389 -16.03 -1.21 -30.35
CA GLU A 389 -15.21 -0.69 -29.24
C GLU A 389 -15.48 -1.43 -27.92
N GLU A 390 -14.42 -1.67 -27.12
CA GLU A 390 -14.51 -2.34 -25.82
C GLU A 390 -14.98 -1.38 -24.72
N ASP A 391 -16.28 -1.15 -24.68
CA ASP A 391 -16.91 -0.64 -23.47
C ASP A 391 -17.50 -1.76 -22.60
N ILE A 392 -17.92 -1.39 -21.39
CA ILE A 392 -18.51 -2.32 -20.42
C ILE A 392 -19.84 -2.91 -20.94
N ILE A 393 -20.59 -2.16 -21.76
CA ILE A 393 -21.87 -2.59 -22.31
C ILE A 393 -21.64 -3.66 -23.39
N HIS A 394 -20.64 -3.48 -24.24
CA HIS A 394 -20.21 -4.42 -25.26
C HIS A 394 -19.74 -5.72 -24.62
N PHE A 395 -18.83 -5.64 -23.65
CA PHE A 395 -18.31 -6.81 -22.94
C PHE A 395 -19.43 -7.61 -22.26
N LEU A 396 -20.28 -6.93 -21.47
CA LEU A 396 -21.35 -7.58 -20.70
C LEU A 396 -22.58 -7.99 -21.53
N THR A 397 -22.84 -7.38 -22.69
CA THR A 397 -24.14 -7.57 -23.39
C THR A 397 -24.10 -7.75 -24.91
N ARG A 398 -22.98 -7.49 -25.62
CA ARG A 398 -22.92 -7.53 -27.11
C ARG A 398 -21.86 -8.48 -27.68
N CYS A 399 -20.63 -8.48 -27.17
CA CYS A 399 -19.47 -9.20 -27.74
C CYS A 399 -19.82 -10.63 -28.21
N PRO A 400 -19.91 -10.92 -29.52
CA PRO A 400 -20.58 -12.14 -30.01
C PRO A 400 -19.87 -13.43 -29.60
N VAL A 401 -18.54 -13.37 -29.43
CA VAL A 401 -17.71 -14.49 -28.96
C VAL A 401 -18.07 -14.95 -27.53
N LEU A 402 -18.64 -14.06 -26.72
CA LEU A 402 -19.07 -14.35 -25.35
C LEU A 402 -20.57 -14.71 -25.24
N GLU A 403 -21.28 -14.78 -26.36
CA GLU A 403 -22.75 -14.96 -26.37
C GLU A 403 -23.21 -16.28 -25.75
N GLY A 404 -22.42 -17.35 -25.86
CA GLY A 404 -22.73 -18.63 -25.20
C GLY A 404 -22.83 -18.51 -23.68
N ILE A 405 -21.85 -17.85 -23.05
CA ILE A 405 -21.79 -17.63 -21.59
C ILE A 405 -22.95 -16.71 -21.14
N ARG A 406 -23.22 -15.66 -21.91
CA ARG A 406 -24.33 -14.74 -21.64
C ARG A 406 -25.67 -15.45 -21.75
N ARG A 407 -25.95 -16.18 -22.83
CA ARG A 407 -27.23 -16.87 -23.02
C ARG A 407 -27.57 -17.83 -21.88
N GLU A 408 -26.55 -18.50 -21.35
CA GLU A 408 -26.68 -19.37 -20.18
C GLU A 408 -27.00 -18.57 -18.91
N SER A 409 -26.13 -17.66 -18.48
CA SER A 409 -26.27 -16.99 -17.17
C SER A 409 -27.29 -15.85 -17.18
N LEU A 410 -27.27 -15.00 -18.21
CA LEU A 410 -28.24 -13.91 -18.37
C LEU A 410 -29.65 -14.44 -18.65
N GLY A 411 -29.78 -15.65 -19.22
CA GLY A 411 -31.06 -16.34 -19.35
C GLY A 411 -31.71 -16.67 -18.00
N VAL A 412 -30.90 -17.04 -17.00
CA VAL A 412 -31.37 -17.28 -15.62
C VAL A 412 -31.71 -15.96 -14.93
N ILE A 413 -30.80 -14.97 -14.98
CA ILE A 413 -31.02 -13.61 -14.43
C ILE A 413 -32.33 -13.02 -14.98
N LYS A 414 -32.50 -13.01 -16.31
CA LYS A 414 -33.71 -12.52 -16.98
C LYS A 414 -34.97 -13.25 -16.52
N ARG A 415 -34.92 -14.57 -16.34
CA ARG A 415 -36.08 -15.35 -15.86
C ARG A 415 -36.47 -14.97 -14.44
N ILE A 416 -35.50 -14.85 -13.53
CA ILE A 416 -35.73 -14.47 -12.13
C ILE A 416 -36.26 -13.03 -12.06
N THR A 417 -35.69 -12.10 -12.83
CA THR A 417 -36.19 -10.71 -12.92
C THR A 417 -37.62 -10.66 -13.48
N ILE A 418 -37.93 -11.35 -14.59
CA ILE A 418 -39.29 -11.41 -15.16
C ILE A 418 -40.29 -12.01 -14.17
N ASN A 419 -39.92 -13.07 -13.44
CA ASN A 419 -40.79 -13.65 -12.41
C ASN A 419 -41.09 -12.66 -11.27
N LYS A 420 -40.18 -11.70 -11.01
CA LYS A 420 -40.32 -10.71 -9.94
C LYS A 420 -41.08 -9.45 -10.38
N ILE A 421 -40.81 -8.91 -11.57
CA ILE A 421 -41.37 -7.63 -12.05
C ILE A 421 -42.45 -7.77 -13.14
N GLY A 422 -42.61 -8.95 -13.73
CA GLY A 422 -43.48 -9.21 -14.87
C GLY A 422 -42.83 -8.90 -16.23
N LEU A 423 -43.27 -9.61 -17.27
CA LEU A 423 -42.69 -9.49 -18.63
C LEU A 423 -42.91 -8.10 -19.24
N GLY A 424 -44.02 -7.42 -18.93
CA GLY A 424 -44.29 -6.06 -19.40
C GLY A 424 -43.24 -5.07 -18.91
N ASN A 425 -42.98 -5.05 -17.60
CA ASN A 425 -41.96 -4.18 -16.98
C ASN A 425 -40.54 -4.55 -17.41
N TRP A 426 -40.26 -5.85 -17.66
CA TRP A 426 -38.99 -6.23 -18.29
C TRP A 426 -38.83 -5.57 -19.67
N ASN A 427 -39.84 -5.68 -20.53
CA ASN A 427 -39.78 -5.14 -21.89
C ASN A 427 -39.73 -3.62 -21.91
N SER A 428 -40.40 -2.91 -20.99
CA SER A 428 -40.32 -1.45 -20.89
C SER A 428 -38.96 -0.98 -20.36
N ASN A 429 -38.41 -1.63 -19.33
CA ASN A 429 -37.27 -1.08 -18.58
C ASN A 429 -35.91 -1.65 -19.02
N PHE A 430 -35.89 -2.80 -19.70
CA PHE A 430 -34.66 -3.50 -20.11
C PHE A 430 -34.57 -3.71 -21.63
N HIS A 431 -35.19 -2.83 -22.41
CA HIS A 431 -34.96 -2.75 -23.86
C HIS A 431 -33.58 -2.15 -24.18
N GLU A 432 -33.11 -1.19 -23.37
CA GLU A 432 -31.76 -0.65 -23.48
C GLU A 432 -30.70 -1.57 -22.86
N ARG A 433 -29.54 -1.63 -23.50
CA ARG A 433 -28.39 -2.44 -23.03
C ARG A 433 -27.71 -1.83 -21.80
N THR A 434 -27.84 -0.53 -21.60
CA THR A 434 -27.45 0.24 -20.40
C THR A 434 -28.10 -0.35 -19.14
N CYS A 435 -29.43 -0.53 -19.14
CA CYS A 435 -30.18 -1.10 -18.02
C CYS A 435 -29.82 -2.58 -17.76
N ILE A 436 -29.52 -3.35 -18.81
CA ILE A 436 -29.03 -4.73 -18.66
C ILE A 436 -27.62 -4.76 -18.07
N ALA A 437 -26.71 -3.89 -18.50
CA ALA A 437 -25.38 -3.77 -17.92
C ALA A 437 -25.44 -3.33 -16.45
N GLN A 438 -26.32 -2.37 -16.12
CA GLN A 438 -26.57 -1.94 -14.74
C GLN A 438 -27.12 -3.10 -13.87
N LEU A 439 -28.05 -3.93 -14.38
CA LEU A 439 -28.55 -5.11 -13.67
C LEU A 439 -27.44 -6.12 -13.31
N ILE A 440 -26.40 -6.21 -14.15
CA ILE A 440 -25.26 -7.10 -13.94
C ILE A 440 -24.23 -6.49 -12.97
N LEU A 441 -24.02 -5.18 -13.02
CA LEU A 441 -22.99 -4.50 -12.22
C LEU A 441 -23.46 -4.14 -10.81
N ASP A 442 -24.66 -3.58 -10.71
CA ASP A 442 -25.27 -3.07 -9.49
C ASP A 442 -26.79 -2.94 -9.70
N CYS A 443 -27.50 -3.99 -9.30
CA CYS A 443 -28.96 -4.03 -9.33
C CYS A 443 -29.61 -3.21 -8.19
N GLN A 444 -28.87 -2.81 -7.16
CA GLN A 444 -29.38 -1.96 -6.08
C GLN A 444 -29.70 -0.56 -6.62
N GLN A 445 -28.87 -0.01 -7.50
CA GLN A 445 -29.14 1.26 -8.17
C GLN A 445 -30.44 1.23 -9.01
N LEU A 446 -30.80 0.07 -9.59
CA LEU A 446 -32.10 -0.10 -10.27
C LEU A 446 -33.27 -0.15 -9.29
N ALA A 447 -33.07 -0.69 -8.09
CA ALA A 447 -34.09 -0.66 -7.03
C ALA A 447 -34.30 0.75 -6.46
N LEU A 448 -33.22 1.52 -6.25
CA LEU A 448 -33.27 2.93 -5.86
C LEU A 448 -34.00 3.80 -6.91
N ASN A 449 -33.88 3.45 -8.19
CA ASN A 449 -34.60 4.09 -9.29
C ASN A 449 -36.04 3.56 -9.50
N ASN A 450 -36.56 2.70 -8.61
CA ASN A 450 -37.88 2.04 -8.69
C ASN A 450 -38.10 1.17 -9.96
N ILE A 451 -37.03 0.75 -10.63
CA ILE A 451 -37.07 -0.19 -11.77
C ILE A 451 -37.19 -1.65 -11.27
N LEU A 452 -36.60 -1.94 -10.12
CA LEU A 452 -36.70 -3.20 -9.39
C LEU A 452 -37.32 -2.98 -8.00
N PRO A 453 -37.94 -4.00 -7.38
CA PRO A 453 -38.36 -3.91 -5.99
C PRO A 453 -37.16 -3.96 -5.03
N LEU A 454 -37.27 -3.23 -3.92
CA LEU A 454 -36.39 -3.34 -2.76
C LEU A 454 -36.71 -4.63 -1.99
N ASP A 455 -36.19 -5.76 -2.48
CA ASP A 455 -36.28 -7.08 -1.85
C ASP A 455 -34.88 -7.68 -1.79
N ASP A 456 -34.31 -7.74 -0.58
CA ASP A 456 -32.92 -8.16 -0.37
C ASP A 456 -32.65 -9.59 -0.85
N LEU A 457 -33.61 -10.52 -0.72
CA LEU A 457 -33.40 -11.91 -1.16
C LEU A 457 -33.35 -12.00 -2.68
N PHE A 458 -34.22 -11.25 -3.36
CA PHE A 458 -34.20 -11.12 -4.82
C PHE A 458 -32.91 -10.43 -5.31
N LEU A 459 -32.54 -9.30 -4.72
CA LEU A 459 -31.35 -8.54 -5.13
C LEU A 459 -30.06 -9.34 -4.90
N ASN A 460 -29.88 -9.97 -3.74
CA ASN A 460 -28.74 -10.84 -3.45
C ASN A 460 -28.61 -12.00 -4.45
N SER A 461 -29.74 -12.61 -4.86
CA SER A 461 -29.75 -13.68 -5.87
C SER A 461 -29.31 -13.18 -7.25
N ILE A 462 -29.74 -11.98 -7.66
CA ILE A 462 -29.25 -11.34 -8.89
C ILE A 462 -27.75 -11.03 -8.77
N GLU A 463 -27.28 -10.45 -7.65
CA GLU A 463 -25.85 -10.15 -7.44
C GLU A 463 -24.96 -11.39 -7.46
N GLU A 464 -25.41 -12.53 -6.93
CA GLU A 464 -24.67 -13.80 -6.98
C GLU A 464 -24.53 -14.32 -8.40
N LEU A 465 -25.64 -14.36 -9.16
CA LEU A 465 -25.66 -14.80 -10.56
C LEU A 465 -24.85 -13.86 -11.46
N SER A 466 -24.95 -12.55 -11.23
CA SER A 466 -24.19 -11.53 -11.95
C SER A 466 -22.69 -11.61 -11.66
N ARG A 467 -22.29 -11.86 -10.41
CA ARG A 467 -20.87 -12.14 -10.06
C ARG A 467 -20.36 -13.39 -10.79
N ASN A 468 -21.16 -14.46 -10.84
CA ASN A 468 -20.80 -15.68 -11.58
C ASN A 468 -20.64 -15.42 -13.09
N LEU A 469 -21.58 -14.68 -13.70
CA LEU A 469 -21.50 -14.24 -15.10
C LEU A 469 -20.23 -13.43 -15.36
N CYS A 470 -19.98 -12.37 -14.58
CA CYS A 470 -18.79 -11.53 -14.71
C CYS A 470 -17.49 -12.33 -14.57
N TYR A 471 -17.42 -13.27 -13.62
CA TYR A 471 -16.28 -14.17 -13.46
C TYR A 471 -16.06 -15.06 -14.70
N ARG A 472 -17.13 -15.68 -15.25
CA ARG A 472 -17.04 -16.52 -16.45
C ARG A 472 -16.66 -15.73 -17.70
N LEU A 473 -17.21 -14.51 -17.88
CA LEU A 473 -16.80 -13.61 -18.96
C LEU A 473 -15.33 -13.20 -18.83
N HIS A 474 -14.87 -12.91 -17.61
CA HIS A 474 -13.48 -12.54 -17.34
C HIS A 474 -12.51 -13.70 -17.63
N LEU A 475 -12.78 -14.92 -17.14
CA LEU A 475 -11.99 -16.11 -17.48
C LEU A 475 -11.90 -16.31 -19.00
N LYS A 476 -13.00 -16.11 -19.72
CA LYS A 476 -13.00 -16.24 -21.18
C LYS A 476 -12.16 -15.14 -21.85
N ARG A 477 -12.24 -13.88 -21.38
CA ARG A 477 -11.37 -12.77 -21.85
C ARG A 477 -9.89 -13.07 -21.61
N VAL A 478 -9.51 -13.50 -20.41
CA VAL A 478 -8.13 -13.89 -20.08
C VAL A 478 -7.64 -15.00 -21.02
N SER A 479 -8.44 -16.03 -21.26
CA SER A 479 -8.09 -17.12 -22.20
C SER A 479 -7.92 -16.70 -23.67
N PHE A 480 -8.43 -15.53 -24.07
CA PHE A 480 -8.21 -14.95 -25.40
C PHE A 480 -6.99 -14.03 -25.46
N LEU A 481 -6.59 -13.46 -24.33
CA LEU A 481 -5.46 -12.51 -24.23
C LEU A 481 -4.10 -13.19 -24.03
N ASN A 482 -4.06 -14.51 -23.83
CA ASN A 482 -2.85 -15.28 -23.52
C ASN A 482 -2.05 -14.73 -22.32
N ILE A 483 -2.79 -14.30 -21.28
CA ILE A 483 -2.28 -13.90 -19.95
C ILE A 483 -2.57 -15.04 -18.97
#